data_AF-A0A1Q5LCM9-F1
#
_entry.id   AF-A0A1Q5LCM9-F1
#
_cell.length_a   1.000
_cell.length_b   1.000
_cell.length_c   1.000
_cell.angle_alpha   90.00
_cell.angle_beta   90.00
_cell.angle_gamma   90.00
#
_symmetry.space_group_name_H-M   'P 1'
#
loop_
_entity.id
_entity.type
_entity.pdbx_description
1 polymer ?
#
loop_
_entity_poly.entity_id
_entity_poly.type
_entity_poly.pdbx_seq_one_letter_code
_entity_poly.pdbx_strand_id
1 'polypeptide(L)'
;MNRTRRDRDEEGRARSARPRDGLGRPLPYGEAGVERQPEGVVRPPAETVREAQRLLDSGMPFHAHEVFEDAWKSCPKEREGERELWRGLAQLAVGLTHAARGNTAGGARLLLRGADRIGAYPDRPHGLDVAGLVAWARELAGRLDGSADGVDPAAEAPRLTAGGPR
;
A
#
# COMPACT_ATOMS: atom_id res chain seq x y z
N MET A 1 -7.78 -8.78 -35.20
CA MET A 1 -6.70 -9.21 -34.28
C MET A 1 -5.54 -8.23 -34.37
N ASN A 2 -5.25 -7.45 -33.34
CA ASN A 2 -3.93 -6.80 -33.24
C ASN A 2 -3.36 -7.10 -31.86
N ARG A 3 -2.40 -8.04 -31.81
CA ARG A 3 -1.72 -8.47 -30.59
C ARG A 3 -0.77 -7.35 -30.21
N THR A 4 -1.16 -6.52 -29.24
CA THR A 4 -0.25 -5.60 -28.55
C THR A 4 0.91 -6.44 -28.00
N ARG A 5 2.08 -6.36 -28.65
CA ARG A 5 3.34 -6.84 -28.09
C ARG A 5 3.47 -6.14 -26.74
N ARG A 6 3.37 -6.89 -25.65
CA ARG A 6 3.64 -6.40 -24.31
C ARG A 6 5.09 -5.92 -24.33
N ASP A 7 5.31 -4.64 -24.08
CA ASP A 7 6.64 -4.09 -23.86
C ASP A 7 7.29 -4.88 -22.73
N ARG A 8 8.44 -5.49 -23.03
CA ARG A 8 9.23 -6.28 -22.08
C ARG A 8 10.57 -5.60 -21.90
N ASP A 9 11.09 -5.58 -20.68
CA ASP A 9 12.48 -5.18 -20.42
C ASP A 9 13.47 -6.25 -20.91
N GLU A 10 14.77 -5.98 -20.81
CA GLU A 10 15.85 -6.91 -21.19
C GLU A 10 15.80 -8.23 -20.40
N GLU A 11 15.08 -8.26 -19.27
CA GLU A 11 14.83 -9.43 -18.42
C GLU A 11 13.48 -10.12 -18.72
N GLY A 12 12.74 -9.67 -19.73
CA GLY A 12 11.49 -10.28 -20.17
C GLY A 12 10.27 -9.94 -19.31
N ARG A 13 10.39 -9.03 -18.33
CA ARG A 13 9.28 -8.55 -17.50
C ARG A 13 8.43 -7.56 -18.29
N ALA A 14 7.12 -7.69 -18.19
CA ALA A 14 6.19 -6.77 -18.85
C ALA A 14 6.26 -5.38 -18.21
N ARG A 15 7.17 -4.51 -18.68
CA ARG A 15 7.12 -3.07 -18.39
C ARG A 15 6.05 -2.48 -19.30
N SER A 16 4.82 -2.44 -18.82
CA SER A 16 3.78 -1.66 -19.50
C SER A 16 4.24 -0.19 -19.50
N ALA A 17 4.79 0.29 -20.62
CA ALA A 17 5.29 1.66 -20.80
C ALA A 17 4.18 2.72 -20.77
N ARG A 18 2.95 2.32 -20.45
CA ARG A 18 1.79 3.20 -20.36
C ARG A 18 1.87 3.96 -19.03
N PRO A 19 1.81 5.31 -19.04
CA PRO A 19 1.83 6.12 -17.83
C PRO A 19 0.70 5.73 -16.88
N ARG A 20 0.88 5.93 -15.57
CA ARG A 20 -0.11 5.58 -14.54
C ARG A 20 -0.30 6.73 -13.57
N ASP A 21 -1.48 6.82 -12.96
CA ASP A 21 -1.73 7.78 -11.88
C ASP A 21 -1.11 7.33 -10.55
N GLY A 22 -1.23 8.15 -9.50
CA GLY A 22 -0.72 7.85 -8.15
C GLY A 22 -1.36 6.61 -7.49
N LEU A 23 -2.51 6.16 -8.00
CA LEU A 23 -3.15 4.92 -7.61
C LEU A 23 -2.71 3.73 -8.46
N GLY A 24 -1.94 3.91 -9.53
CA GLY A 24 -1.47 2.85 -10.44
C GLY A 24 -2.43 2.51 -11.60
N ARG A 25 -3.49 3.30 -11.81
CA ARG A 25 -4.41 3.14 -12.96
C ARG A 25 -3.74 3.63 -14.25
N PRO A 26 -3.89 2.93 -15.39
CA PRO A 26 -3.32 3.38 -16.65
C PRO A 26 -3.92 4.71 -17.13
N LEU A 27 -3.07 5.67 -17.50
CA LEU A 27 -3.43 6.94 -18.10
C LEU A 27 -3.41 6.88 -19.64
N PRO A 28 -4.06 7.79 -20.35
CA PRO A 28 -3.87 7.97 -21.79
C PRO A 28 -2.39 8.13 -22.18
N TYR A 29 -2.02 7.72 -23.39
CA TYR A 29 -0.66 7.97 -23.91
C TYR A 29 -0.44 9.49 -24.06
N GLY A 30 0.74 9.97 -23.68
CA GLY A 30 1.09 11.40 -23.72
C GLY A 30 0.80 12.17 -22.42
N GLU A 31 0.07 11.57 -21.47
CA GLU A 31 -0.05 12.14 -20.13
C GLU A 31 1.18 11.80 -19.27
N ALA A 32 1.55 12.74 -18.39
CA ALA A 32 2.59 12.50 -17.41
C ALA A 32 2.08 11.53 -16.34
N GLY A 33 2.67 10.34 -16.29
CA GLY A 33 2.43 9.39 -15.21
C GLY A 33 3.20 9.74 -13.95
N VAL A 34 2.77 9.18 -12.83
CA VAL A 34 3.54 9.15 -11.60
C VAL A 34 4.55 8.01 -11.70
N GLU A 35 5.82 8.32 -11.41
CA GLU A 35 6.90 7.33 -11.41
C GLU A 35 6.68 6.32 -10.27
N ARG A 36 6.85 5.03 -10.59
CA ARG A 36 6.77 3.94 -9.62
C ARG A 36 7.88 4.07 -8.58
N GLN A 37 7.66 3.51 -7.39
CA GLN A 37 8.77 3.38 -6.45
C GLN A 37 9.89 2.52 -7.07
N PRO A 38 11.17 2.90 -6.87
CA PRO A 38 12.28 2.06 -7.31
C PRO A 38 12.20 0.70 -6.60
N GLU A 39 12.14 -0.37 -7.38
CA GLU A 39 12.04 -1.75 -6.87
C GLU A 39 13.38 -2.20 -6.26
N GLY A 40 13.30 -2.96 -5.16
CA GLY A 40 14.47 -3.58 -4.54
C GLY A 40 15.31 -2.63 -3.68
N VAL A 41 14.76 -1.46 -3.32
CA VAL A 41 15.44 -0.53 -2.41
C VAL A 41 15.30 -1.00 -0.98
N VAL A 42 16.42 -1.47 -0.41
CA VAL A 42 16.51 -1.88 0.99
C VAL A 42 16.54 -0.64 1.87
N ARG A 43 15.49 -0.45 2.68
CA ARG A 43 15.37 0.64 3.66
C ARG A 43 15.40 0.09 5.09
N PRO A 44 16.05 0.78 6.04
CA PRO A 44 15.87 0.49 7.46
C PRO A 44 14.39 0.64 7.87
N PRO A 45 13.87 -0.14 8.83
CA PRO A 45 12.46 -0.12 9.21
C PRO A 45 11.87 1.27 9.49
N ALA A 46 12.61 2.13 10.21
CA ALA A 46 12.16 3.48 10.51
C ALA A 46 12.03 4.37 9.26
N GLU A 47 12.89 4.16 8.26
CA GLU A 47 12.82 4.87 6.98
C GLU A 47 11.67 4.34 6.11
N THR A 48 11.49 3.01 6.07
CA THR A 48 10.33 2.36 5.43
C THR A 48 9.02 2.96 5.93
N VAL A 49 8.86 3.07 7.25
CA VAL A 49 7.64 3.64 7.86
C VAL A 49 7.48 5.12 7.52
N ARG A 50 8.55 5.93 7.58
CA ARG A 50 8.48 7.36 7.23
C ARG A 50 8.11 7.58 5.77
N GLU A 51 8.74 6.84 4.85
CA GLU A 51 8.46 6.99 3.42
C GLU A 51 7.05 6.52 3.08
N ALA A 52 6.60 5.40 3.65
CA ALA A 52 5.22 4.96 3.48
C ALA A 52 4.21 5.97 4.03
N GLN A 53 4.46 6.60 5.19
CA GLN A 53 3.60 7.67 5.71
C GLN A 53 3.51 8.84 4.73
N ARG A 54 4.65 9.34 4.23
CA ARG A 54 4.70 10.44 3.27
C ARG A 54 3.88 10.15 2.01
N LEU A 55 3.94 8.92 1.51
CA LEU A 55 3.19 8.48 0.34
C LEU A 55 1.69 8.37 0.64
N LEU A 56 1.31 7.85 1.80
CA LEU A 56 -0.09 7.79 2.23
C LEU A 56 -0.68 9.20 2.36
N ASP A 57 0.02 10.11 3.03
CA ASP A 57 -0.39 11.52 3.19
C ASP A 57 -0.55 12.23 1.83
N SER A 58 0.23 11.81 0.83
CA SER A 58 0.15 12.32 -0.55
C SER A 58 -0.93 11.63 -1.40
N GLY A 59 -1.78 10.77 -0.82
CA GLY A 59 -2.81 10.04 -1.54
C GLY A 59 -2.27 8.95 -2.48
N MET A 60 -1.08 8.41 -2.21
CA MET A 60 -0.39 7.41 -3.01
C MET A 60 -0.27 6.04 -2.29
N PRO A 61 -1.40 5.42 -1.88
CA PRO A 61 -1.38 4.16 -1.14
C PRO A 61 -0.81 2.97 -1.93
N PHE A 62 -0.87 3.01 -3.26
CA PHE A 62 -0.25 1.97 -4.09
C PHE A 62 1.28 2.00 -3.99
N HIS A 63 1.86 3.20 -3.94
CA HIS A 63 3.31 3.37 -3.78
C HIS A 63 3.74 3.03 -2.35
N ALA A 64 2.92 3.35 -1.34
CA ALA A 64 3.16 2.90 0.03
C ALA A 64 3.12 1.36 0.15
N HIS A 65 2.21 0.70 -0.59
CA HIS A 65 2.19 -0.76 -0.70
C HIS A 65 3.52 -1.30 -1.24
N GLU A 66 4.08 -0.70 -2.29
CA GLU A 66 5.37 -1.12 -2.87
C GLU A 66 6.50 -1.00 -1.85
N VAL A 67 6.54 0.10 -1.07
CA VAL A 67 7.54 0.29 0.00
C VAL A 67 7.47 -0.83 1.05
N PHE A 68 6.26 -1.21 1.48
CA PHE A 68 6.10 -2.31 2.43
C PHE A 68 6.37 -3.69 1.81
N GLU A 69 6.06 -3.87 0.53
CA GLU A 69 6.34 -5.12 -0.19
C GLU A 69 7.86 -5.34 -0.33
N ASP A 70 8.61 -4.29 -0.64
CA ASP A 70 10.07 -4.34 -0.66
C ASP A 70 10.64 -4.65 0.73
N ALA A 71 10.14 -4.01 1.78
CA ALA A 71 10.55 -4.33 3.15
C ALA A 71 10.28 -5.80 3.51
N TRP A 72 9.15 -6.37 3.08
CA TRP A 72 8.85 -7.78 3.26
C TRP A 72 9.81 -8.71 2.49
N LYS A 73 10.09 -8.38 1.21
CA LYS A 73 10.98 -9.17 0.35
C LYS A 73 12.43 -9.12 0.80
N SER A 74 12.87 -7.99 1.33
CA SER A 74 14.24 -7.77 1.81
C SER A 74 14.46 -8.18 3.27
N CYS A 75 13.39 -8.41 4.03
CA CYS A 75 13.52 -8.85 5.42
C CYS A 75 14.02 -10.31 5.49
N PRO A 76 15.07 -10.61 6.31
CA PRO A 76 15.63 -11.95 6.45
C PRO A 76 14.58 -12.99 6.86
N LYS A 77 14.69 -14.20 6.32
CA LYS A 77 13.70 -15.28 6.53
C LYS A 77 13.60 -15.71 7.99
N GLU A 78 14.65 -15.51 8.77
CA GLU A 78 14.72 -15.83 10.20
C GLU A 78 13.85 -14.88 11.03
N ARG A 79 13.47 -13.71 10.50
CA ARG A 79 12.64 -12.71 11.15
C ARG A 79 11.19 -12.76 10.65
N GLU A 80 10.61 -13.96 10.65
CA GLU A 80 9.27 -14.20 10.08
C GLU A 80 8.17 -13.32 10.69
N GLY A 81 8.29 -12.97 11.98
CA GLY A 81 7.36 -12.04 12.61
C GLY A 81 7.38 -10.64 11.98
N GLU A 82 8.58 -10.11 11.71
CA GLU A 82 8.75 -8.83 11.03
C GLU A 82 8.28 -8.89 9.57
N ARG A 83 8.48 -10.04 8.90
CA ARG A 83 8.01 -10.27 7.53
C ARG A 83 6.49 -10.22 7.45
N GLU A 84 5.78 -10.88 8.37
CA GLU A 84 4.33 -10.84 8.41
C GLU A 84 3.81 -9.44 8.81
N LEU A 85 4.50 -8.71 9.68
CA LEU A 85 4.19 -7.30 9.93
C LEU A 85 4.22 -6.47 8.62
N TRP A 86 5.32 -6.53 7.86
CA TRP A 86 5.44 -5.82 6.58
C TRP A 86 4.36 -6.22 5.59
N ARG A 87 4.06 -7.52 5.50
CA ARG A 87 2.99 -8.03 4.64
C ARG A 87 1.60 -7.54 5.06
N GLY A 88 1.36 -7.35 6.36
CA GLY A 88 0.12 -6.79 6.90
C GLY A 88 -0.03 -5.32 6.51
N LEU A 89 1.01 -4.52 6.69
CA LEU A 89 1.04 -3.11 6.27
C LEU A 89 0.86 -2.95 4.75
N ALA A 90 1.53 -3.81 3.96
CA ALA A 90 1.33 -3.85 2.51
C ALA A 90 -0.14 -4.14 2.14
N GLN A 91 -0.83 -5.00 2.90
CA GLN A 91 -2.25 -5.28 2.70
C GLN A 91 -3.16 -4.11 3.06
N LEU A 92 -2.86 -3.38 4.12
CA LEU A 92 -3.59 -2.16 4.48
C LEU A 92 -3.50 -1.11 3.36
N ALA A 93 -2.29 -0.84 2.87
CA ALA A 93 -2.04 0.14 1.81
C ALA A 93 -2.73 -0.25 0.48
N VAL A 94 -2.64 -1.51 0.06
CA VAL A 94 -3.34 -1.95 -1.16
C VAL A 94 -4.86 -2.05 -0.95
N GLY A 95 -5.33 -2.32 0.27
CA GLY A 95 -6.75 -2.24 0.62
C GLY A 95 -7.31 -0.83 0.42
N LEU A 96 -6.60 0.19 0.90
CA LEU A 96 -6.95 1.60 0.65
C LEU A 96 -6.88 1.94 -0.84
N THR A 97 -5.90 1.42 -1.58
CA THR A 97 -5.82 1.58 -3.04
C THR A 97 -7.06 1.03 -3.75
N HIS A 98 -7.53 -0.16 -3.35
CA HIS A 98 -8.73 -0.76 -3.92
C HIS A 98 -9.99 0.05 -3.61
N ALA A 99 -10.13 0.49 -2.36
CA ALA A 99 -11.22 1.37 -1.94
C ALA A 99 -11.24 2.68 -2.75
N ALA A 100 -10.10 3.34 -2.91
CA ALA A 100 -9.97 4.58 -3.70
C ALA A 100 -10.26 4.40 -5.20
N ARG A 101 -10.11 3.16 -5.72
CA ARG A 101 -10.45 2.81 -7.11
C ARG A 101 -11.92 2.40 -7.27
N GLY A 102 -12.75 2.49 -6.22
CA GLY A 102 -14.16 2.08 -6.25
C GLY A 102 -14.38 0.58 -6.06
N ASN A 103 -13.33 -0.21 -5.84
CA ASN A 103 -13.46 -1.61 -5.43
C ASN A 103 -13.60 -1.68 -3.90
N THR A 104 -14.71 -1.17 -3.39
CA THR A 104 -14.97 -0.99 -1.94
C THR A 104 -14.98 -2.35 -1.22
N ALA A 105 -15.70 -3.34 -1.74
CA ALA A 105 -15.76 -4.68 -1.16
C ALA A 105 -14.38 -5.38 -1.13
N GLY A 106 -13.61 -5.28 -2.22
CA GLY A 106 -12.25 -5.82 -2.27
C GLY A 106 -11.30 -5.07 -1.33
N GLY A 107 -11.42 -3.75 -1.25
CA GLY A 107 -10.67 -2.90 -0.33
C GLY A 107 -10.93 -3.25 1.14
N ALA A 108 -12.20 -3.34 1.55
CA ALA A 108 -12.62 -3.73 2.89
C ALA A 108 -12.04 -5.10 3.30
N ARG A 109 -12.11 -6.10 2.42
CA ARG A 109 -11.54 -7.43 2.68
C ARG A 109 -10.03 -7.40 2.91
N LEU A 110 -9.30 -6.57 2.17
CA LEU A 110 -7.86 -6.44 2.32
C LEU A 110 -7.48 -5.67 3.60
N LEU A 111 -8.23 -4.62 3.93
CA LEU A 111 -8.07 -3.86 5.17
C LEU A 111 -8.25 -4.76 6.40
N LEU A 112 -9.33 -5.53 6.45
CA LEU A 112 -9.60 -6.45 7.56
C LEU A 112 -8.50 -7.52 7.69
N ARG A 113 -8.09 -8.12 6.57
CA ARG A 113 -7.00 -9.11 6.58
C ARG A 113 -5.67 -8.51 7.05
N GLY A 114 -5.34 -7.30 6.60
CA GLY A 114 -4.15 -6.58 7.04
C GLY A 114 -4.20 -6.29 8.53
N ALA A 115 -5.36 -5.83 9.03
CA ALA A 115 -5.60 -5.56 10.45
C ALA A 115 -5.41 -6.81 11.31
N ASP A 116 -6.01 -7.93 10.92
CA ASP A 116 -5.86 -9.20 11.65
C ASP A 116 -4.39 -9.66 11.68
N ARG A 117 -3.64 -9.47 10.59
CA ARG A 117 -2.22 -9.82 10.57
C ARG A 117 -1.38 -8.93 11.49
N ILE A 118 -1.54 -7.61 11.43
CA ILE A 118 -0.73 -6.71 12.27
C ILE A 118 -1.16 -6.75 13.74
N GLY A 119 -2.42 -7.09 14.02
CA GLY A 119 -2.96 -7.20 15.38
C GLY A 119 -2.30 -8.28 16.24
N ALA A 120 -1.55 -9.20 15.63
CA ALA A 120 -0.73 -10.17 16.34
C ALA A 120 0.53 -9.57 16.99
N TYR A 121 0.83 -8.29 16.76
CA TYR A 121 2.05 -7.60 17.22
C TYR A 121 1.74 -6.40 18.13
N PRO A 122 1.37 -6.62 19.40
CA PRO A 122 0.97 -5.53 20.30
C PRO A 122 2.13 -4.61 20.73
N ASP A 123 3.39 -5.06 20.61
CA ASP A 123 4.57 -4.37 21.15
C ASP A 123 5.04 -3.13 20.34
N ARG A 124 4.17 -2.57 19.48
CA ARG A 124 4.44 -1.36 18.67
C ARG A 124 5.80 -1.42 17.93
N PRO A 125 6.07 -2.48 17.16
CA PRO A 125 7.34 -2.64 16.46
C PRO A 125 7.62 -1.42 15.57
N HIS A 126 8.88 -0.97 15.55
CA HIS A 126 9.33 0.18 14.76
C HIS A 126 8.57 1.50 15.04
N GLY A 127 7.95 1.62 16.22
CA GLY A 127 7.16 2.80 16.61
C GLY A 127 5.76 2.83 16.01
N LEU A 128 5.30 1.73 15.41
CA LEU A 128 4.00 1.63 14.78
C LEU A 128 2.87 1.73 15.81
N ASP A 129 1.84 2.50 15.47
CA ASP A 129 0.59 2.53 16.23
C ASP A 129 -0.34 1.40 15.79
N VAL A 130 0.06 0.15 16.08
CA VAL A 130 -0.68 -1.05 15.64
C VAL A 130 -2.15 -1.01 16.08
N ALA A 131 -2.42 -0.58 17.32
CA ALA A 131 -3.79 -0.46 17.81
C ALA A 131 -4.61 0.56 16.99
N GLY A 132 -4.05 1.73 16.71
CA GLY A 132 -4.67 2.75 15.87
C GLY A 132 -4.90 2.27 14.44
N LEU A 133 -3.93 1.57 13.85
CA LEU A 133 -4.05 1.00 12.50
C LEU A 133 -5.12 -0.08 12.40
N VAL A 134 -5.23 -0.96 13.40
CA VAL A 134 -6.28 -1.98 13.46
C VAL A 134 -7.66 -1.34 13.59
N ALA A 135 -7.80 -0.34 14.46
CA ALA A 135 -9.05 0.40 14.63
C ALA A 135 -9.46 1.11 13.33
N TRP A 136 -8.54 1.87 12.74
CA TRP A 136 -8.74 2.56 11.47
C TRP A 136 -9.18 1.60 10.34
N ALA A 137 -8.47 0.49 10.17
CA ALA A 137 -8.75 -0.45 9.10
C ALA A 137 -10.14 -1.08 9.22
N ARG A 138 -10.58 -1.39 10.46
CA ARG A 138 -11.91 -1.93 10.75
C ARG A 138 -13.01 -0.90 10.54
N GLU A 139 -12.78 0.34 10.99
CA GLU A 139 -13.72 1.44 10.80
C GLU A 139 -13.93 1.77 9.32
N LEU A 140 -12.83 1.93 8.56
CA LEU A 140 -12.89 2.18 7.12
C LEU A 140 -13.56 1.01 6.40
N ALA A 141 -13.21 -0.24 6.71
CA ALA A 141 -13.87 -1.41 6.14
C ALA A 141 -15.38 -1.43 6.41
N GLY A 142 -15.81 -1.03 7.61
CA GLY A 142 -17.24 -0.91 7.95
C GLY A 142 -17.96 0.17 7.15
N ARG A 143 -17.31 1.31 6.88
CA ARG A 143 -17.88 2.38 6.03
C ARG A 143 -17.93 2.03 4.55
N LEU A 144 -17.04 1.16 4.08
CA LEU A 144 -17.03 0.67 2.70
C LEU A 144 -18.16 -0.31 2.42
N ASP A 145 -18.75 -0.92 3.45
CA ASP A 145 -19.89 -1.82 3.30
C ASP A 145 -21.14 -1.02 2.86
N GLY A 146 -21.65 -1.32 1.68
CA GLY A 146 -22.78 -0.59 1.07
C GLY A 146 -22.44 0.71 0.35
N SER A 147 -21.16 1.14 0.30
CA SER A 147 -20.73 2.28 -0.53
C SER A 147 -20.43 1.84 -1.97
N ALA A 148 -21.08 2.48 -2.94
CA ALA A 148 -20.77 2.32 -4.36
C ALA A 148 -19.58 3.19 -4.80
N ASP A 149 -19.33 4.29 -4.08
CA ASP A 149 -18.28 5.24 -4.41
C ASP A 149 -16.97 4.90 -3.68
N GLY A 150 -15.86 5.18 -4.36
CA GLY A 150 -14.54 5.07 -3.76
C GLY A 150 -14.27 6.16 -2.73
N VAL A 151 -13.17 6.01 -2.00
CA VAL A 151 -12.75 6.99 -0.99
C VAL A 151 -11.62 7.87 -1.49
N ASP A 152 -11.49 9.07 -0.93
CA ASP A 152 -10.27 9.88 -1.10
C ASP A 152 -9.12 9.23 -0.30
N PRO A 153 -8.07 8.72 -0.96
CA PRO A 153 -6.98 8.02 -0.28
C PRO A 153 -6.15 8.92 0.64
N ALA A 154 -6.04 10.22 0.37
CA ALA A 154 -5.30 11.15 1.22
C ALA A 154 -6.11 11.51 2.47
N ALA A 155 -7.42 11.73 2.31
CA ALA A 155 -8.31 11.99 3.44
C ALA A 155 -8.41 10.79 4.39
N GLU A 156 -8.37 9.58 3.85
CA GLU A 156 -8.43 8.31 4.58
C GLU A 156 -7.06 7.77 5.02
N ALA A 157 -5.97 8.50 4.76
CA ALA A 157 -4.63 8.06 5.09
C ALA A 157 -4.46 7.84 6.62
N PRO A 158 -4.01 6.65 7.06
CA PRO A 158 -3.81 6.39 8.48
C PRO A 158 -2.53 7.04 9.01
N ARG A 159 -2.46 7.16 10.34
CA ARG A 159 -1.19 7.40 11.04
C ARG A 159 -0.51 6.09 11.33
N LEU A 160 0.67 5.89 10.75
CA LEU A 160 1.47 4.71 10.97
C LEU A 160 2.11 4.70 12.37
N THR A 161 2.45 5.87 12.93
CA THR A 161 3.11 5.98 14.24
C THR A 161 2.31 6.88 15.20
N ALA A 162 2.40 6.59 16.50
CA ALA A 162 1.72 7.37 17.53
C ALA A 162 2.50 8.67 17.79
N GLY A 163 1.96 9.82 17.35
CA GLY A 163 2.50 11.14 17.67
C GLY A 163 3.11 11.95 16.52
N GLY A 164 2.97 11.51 15.26
CA GLY A 164 3.36 12.36 14.12
C GLY A 164 2.33 13.47 13.81
N PRO A 165 2.74 14.66 13.33
CA PRO A 165 1.83 15.73 12.91
C PRO A 165 1.14 15.39 11.57
N ARG A 166 -0.14 15.79 11.39
CA ARG A 166 -0.90 15.65 10.11
C ARG A 166 -0.43 16.69 9.11
#